data_AF-A0A444W4K7-F1
#
_entry.id   AF-A0A444W4K7-F1
#
_cell.length_a   1.000
_cell.length_b   1.000
_cell.length_c   1.000
_cell.angle_alpha   90.00
_cell.angle_beta   90.00
_cell.angle_gamma   90.00
#
_symmetry.space_group_name_H-M   'P 1'
#
loop_
_entity.id
_entity.type
_entity.pdbx_description
1 polymer ?
#
loop_
_entity_poly.entity_id
_entity_poly.type
_entity_poly.pdbx_seq_one_letter_code
_entity_poly.pdbx_strand_id
1 'polypeptide(L)'
;METNLNNDQEQVMLEELASKKVIQLKSFYKHLFFYTIALIVFLLKEYTNLPLQFFPIKYINWVIVIIWTAVIVGSAIDLFASYKIFGQEWEERKLRSILEKKYKKQKWE
;
A
#
# COMPACT_ATOMS: atom_id res chain seq x y z
N MET A 1 22.02 -8.31 -32.33
CA MET A 1 22.50 -7.55 -31.16
C MET A 1 21.33 -7.03 -30.30
N GLU A 2 20.07 -7.22 -30.69
CA GLU A 2 18.88 -6.65 -30.03
C GLU A 2 18.36 -7.48 -28.83
N THR A 3 18.77 -8.74 -28.71
CA THR A 3 18.25 -9.66 -27.67
C THR A 3 18.75 -9.32 -26.26
N ASN A 4 19.95 -8.76 -26.11
CA ASN A 4 20.48 -8.37 -24.78
C ASN A 4 19.82 -7.07 -24.28
N LEU A 5 19.61 -6.10 -25.17
CA LEU A 5 19.05 -4.80 -24.83
C LEU A 5 17.61 -4.90 -24.30
N ASN A 6 16.81 -5.81 -24.88
CA ASN A 6 15.44 -6.03 -24.43
C ASN A 6 15.39 -6.71 -23.05
N ASN A 7 16.30 -7.67 -22.80
CA ASN A 7 16.39 -8.35 -21.50
C ASN A 7 16.85 -7.39 -20.39
N ASP A 8 17.80 -6.50 -20.68
CA ASP A 8 18.26 -5.48 -19.73
C ASP A 8 17.14 -4.46 -19.40
N GLN A 9 16.34 -4.05 -20.40
CA GLN A 9 15.21 -3.14 -20.19
C GLN A 9 14.08 -3.78 -19.39
N GLU A 10 13.79 -5.06 -19.63
CA GLU A 10 12.80 -5.83 -18.85
C GLU A 10 13.22 -5.94 -17.37
N GLN A 11 14.50 -6.23 -17.10
CA GLN A 11 15.02 -6.31 -15.73
C GLN A 11 14.92 -4.99 -14.97
N VAL A 12 15.34 -3.87 -15.58
CA VAL A 12 15.24 -2.54 -14.96
C VAL A 12 13.77 -2.16 -14.67
N MET A 13 12.84 -2.54 -15.55
CA MET A 13 11.42 -2.26 -15.36
C MET A 13 10.82 -3.10 -14.21
N LEU A 14 11.22 -4.37 -14.09
CA LEU A 14 10.86 -5.23 -12.97
C LEU A 14 11.36 -4.66 -11.64
N GLU A 15 12.62 -4.20 -11.59
CA GLU A 15 13.19 -3.55 -10.42
C GLU A 15 12.44 -2.26 -10.04
N GLU A 16 12.07 -1.44 -11.02
CA GLU A 16 11.33 -0.20 -10.77
C GLU A 16 9.92 -0.46 -10.24
N LEU A 17 9.23 -1.48 -10.78
CA LEU A 17 7.90 -1.89 -10.33
C LEU A 17 7.95 -2.49 -8.92
N ALA A 18 8.91 -3.38 -8.65
CA ALA A 18 9.14 -3.95 -7.33
C ALA A 18 9.46 -2.85 -6.31
N SER A 19 10.33 -1.91 -6.68
CA SER A 19 10.69 -0.77 -5.82
C SER A 19 9.49 0.13 -5.52
N LYS A 20 8.66 0.45 -6.52
CA LYS A 20 7.43 1.25 -6.31
C LYS A 20 6.44 0.54 -5.38
N LYS A 21 6.26 -0.77 -5.55
CA LYS A 21 5.42 -1.60 -4.68
C LYS A 21 5.93 -1.54 -3.25
N VAL A 22 7.22 -1.74 -3.03
CA VAL A 22 7.85 -1.68 -1.69
C VAL A 22 7.71 -0.29 -1.07
N ILE A 23 7.87 0.79 -1.84
CA ILE A 23 7.71 2.17 -1.35
C ILE A 23 6.25 2.43 -0.92
N GLN A 24 5.26 1.99 -1.71
CA GLN A 24 3.86 2.08 -1.33
C GLN A 24 3.55 1.27 -0.07
N LEU A 25 4.07 0.04 0.02
CA LEU A 25 3.93 -0.82 1.19
C LEU A 25 4.49 -0.15 2.45
N LYS A 26 5.69 0.43 2.33
CA LYS A 26 6.39 1.10 3.43
C LYS A 26 5.62 2.34 3.90
N SER A 27 5.00 3.08 2.98
CA SER A 27 4.12 4.20 3.33
C SER A 27 2.86 3.71 4.06
N PHE A 28 2.22 2.65 3.56
CA PHE A 28 1.05 2.06 4.20
C PHE A 28 1.35 1.56 5.63
N TYR A 29 2.46 0.83 5.81
CA TYR A 29 2.87 0.33 7.13
C TYR A 29 3.11 1.44 8.14
N LYS A 30 3.64 2.60 7.72
CA LYS A 30 3.78 3.75 8.62
C LYS A 30 2.41 4.21 9.14
N HIS A 31 1.44 4.39 8.24
CA HIS A 31 0.09 4.81 8.64
C HIS A 31 -0.57 3.78 9.55
N LEU A 32 -0.43 2.49 9.24
CA LEU A 32 -0.92 1.39 10.08
C LEU A 32 -0.27 1.39 11.47
N PHE A 33 1.03 1.64 11.54
CA PHE A 33 1.79 1.67 12.78
C PHE A 33 1.34 2.83 13.68
N PHE A 34 1.24 4.04 13.15
CA PHE A 34 0.72 5.20 13.89
C PHE A 34 -0.73 4.98 14.33
N TYR A 35 -1.56 4.40 13.46
CA TYR A 35 -2.95 4.06 13.79
C TYR A 35 -3.03 3.05 14.94
N THR A 36 -2.20 2.01 14.92
CA THR A 36 -2.16 0.99 15.98
C THR A 36 -1.77 1.60 17.32
N ILE A 37 -0.79 2.52 17.34
CA ILE A 37 -0.41 3.24 18.56
C ILE A 37 -1.58 4.10 19.05
N ALA A 38 -2.24 4.85 18.16
CA ALA A 38 -3.39 5.68 18.52
C ALA A 38 -4.56 4.84 19.08
N LEU A 39 -4.79 3.64 18.52
CA LEU A 39 -5.80 2.69 19.00
C LEU A 39 -5.49 2.20 20.42
N ILE A 40 -4.22 1.85 20.69
CA ILE A 40 -3.78 1.42 22.03
C ILE A 40 -3.98 2.55 23.05
N VAL A 41 -3.60 3.79 22.69
CA VAL A 41 -3.81 4.97 23.55
C VAL A 41 -5.31 5.23 23.80
N PHE A 42 -6.15 5.07 22.77
CA PHE A 42 -7.60 5.18 22.91
C PHE A 42 -8.17 4.12 23.87
N LEU A 43 -7.78 2.86 23.72
CA LEU A 43 -8.21 1.78 24.61
C LEU A 43 -7.73 2.04 26.04
N LEU A 44 -6.48 2.47 26.23
CA LEU A 44 -5.98 2.85 27.56
C LEU A 44 -6.84 3.95 28.18
N LYS A 45 -7.17 5.02 27.45
CA LYS A 45 -8.07 6.09 27.94
C LYS A 45 -9.48 5.57 28.31
N GLU A 46 -9.99 4.55 27.63
CA GLU A 46 -11.31 4.00 27.93
C GLU A 46 -11.28 3.09 29.16
N TYR A 47 -10.26 2.23 29.27
CA TYR A 47 -10.13 1.25 30.36
C TYR A 47 -9.55 1.84 31.64
N THR A 48 -8.71 2.86 31.51
CA THR A 48 -8.23 3.66 32.63
C THR A 48 -9.00 4.97 32.58
N ASN A 49 -9.68 5.38 33.65
CA ASN A 49 -10.38 6.68 33.77
C ASN A 49 -9.38 7.86 33.81
N LEU A 50 -8.33 7.80 32.98
CA LEU A 50 -7.31 8.79 32.82
C LEU A 50 -7.96 10.02 32.15
N PRO A 51 -7.87 11.22 32.76
CA PRO A 51 -8.43 12.44 32.20
C PRO A 51 -7.56 12.95 31.04
N LEU A 52 -7.38 12.13 30.01
CA LEU A 52 -6.77 12.51 28.75
C LEU A 52 -7.79 13.30 27.93
N GLN A 53 -8.08 14.51 28.41
CA GLN A 53 -8.99 15.47 27.79
C GLN A 53 -8.30 16.33 26.73
N PHE A 54 -7.12 15.92 26.26
CA PHE A 54 -6.36 16.66 25.27
C PHE A 54 -7.07 16.64 23.90
N PHE A 55 -7.17 17.80 23.27
CA PHE A 55 -7.58 17.92 21.87
C PHE A 55 -6.48 17.30 20.99
N PRO A 56 -6.76 16.39 20.04
CA PRO A 56 -8.05 15.94 19.50
C PRO A 56 -8.64 14.64 20.12
N ILE A 57 -7.96 14.02 21.10
CA ILE A 57 -8.31 12.72 21.71
C ILE A 57 -9.71 12.74 22.37
N LYS A 58 -10.17 13.91 22.82
CA LYS A 58 -11.54 14.12 23.36
C LYS A 58 -12.66 13.78 22.36
N TYR A 59 -12.42 13.95 21.05
CA TYR A 59 -13.43 13.74 20.01
C TYR A 59 -13.41 12.33 19.43
N ILE A 60 -12.40 11.53 19.78
CA ILE A 60 -12.32 10.15 19.34
C ILE A 60 -13.37 9.35 20.13
N ASN A 61 -14.38 8.87 19.41
CA ASN A 61 -15.43 7.98 19.90
C ASN A 61 -15.27 6.60 19.26
N TRP A 62 -15.91 5.59 19.86
CA TRP A 62 -15.95 4.22 19.32
C TRP A 62 -16.36 4.16 17.84
N VAL A 63 -17.31 5.00 17.39
CA VAL A 63 -17.73 5.07 15.98
C VAL A 63 -16.57 5.45 15.05
N ILE A 64 -15.78 6.45 15.43
CA ILE A 64 -14.63 6.91 14.64
C ILE A 64 -13.58 5.81 14.56
N VAL A 65 -13.30 5.17 15.70
CA VAL A 65 -12.36 4.04 15.76
C VAL A 65 -12.82 2.87 14.90
N ILE A 66 -14.11 2.53 14.92
CA ILE A 66 -14.67 1.45 14.09
C ILE A 66 -14.54 1.79 12.60
N ILE A 67 -14.88 3.01 12.18
CA ILE A 67 -14.76 3.45 10.78
C ILE A 67 -13.31 3.37 10.32
N TRP A 68 -12.38 3.94 11.09
CA TRP A 68 -10.96 3.90 10.74
C TRP A 68 -10.39 2.47 10.75
N THR A 69 -10.85 1.62 11.67
CA THR A 69 -10.49 0.19 11.69
C THR A 69 -10.97 -0.49 10.41
N ALA A 70 -12.20 -0.24 9.97
CA ALA A 70 -12.73 -0.82 8.74
C ALA A 70 -11.94 -0.38 7.49
N VAL A 71 -11.56 0.91 7.41
CA VAL A 71 -10.72 1.44 6.32
C VAL A 71 -9.34 0.77 6.29
N ILE A 72 -8.73 0.59 7.46
CA ILE A 72 -7.45 -0.09 7.61
C ILE A 72 -7.56 -1.57 7.22
N VAL A 73 -8.60 -2.25 7.67
CA VAL A 73 -8.86 -3.66 7.33
C VAL A 73 -9.09 -3.83 5.83
N GLY A 74 -9.90 -2.95 5.21
CA GLY A 74 -10.09 -2.96 3.76
C GLY A 74 -8.77 -2.77 3.00
N SER A 75 -7.93 -1.85 3.46
CA SER A 75 -6.62 -1.61 2.88
C SER A 75 -5.66 -2.78 3.10
N ALA A 76 -5.71 -3.44 4.26
CA ALA A 76 -4.94 -4.65 4.53
C ALA A 76 -5.40 -5.81 3.63
N ILE A 77 -6.70 -5.97 3.41
CA ILE A 77 -7.27 -6.97 2.50
C ILE A 77 -6.82 -6.70 1.06
N ASP A 78 -6.88 -5.47 0.58
CA ASP A 78 -6.44 -5.12 -0.78
C ASP A 78 -4.94 -5.43 -1.00
N LEU A 79 -4.13 -5.13 0.01
CA LEU A 79 -2.69 -5.35 0.01
C LEU A 79 -2.34 -6.84 0.11
N PHE A 80 -3.08 -7.60 0.91
CA PHE A 80 -2.95 -9.06 1.00
C PHE A 80 -3.51 -9.77 -0.24
N ALA A 81 -4.57 -9.24 -0.86
CA ALA A 81 -5.08 -9.71 -2.15
C ALA A 81 -4.06 -9.42 -3.26
N SER A 82 -3.40 -8.26 -3.25
CA SER A 82 -2.30 -7.97 -4.17
C SER A 82 -1.14 -8.95 -4.00
N TYR A 83 -0.83 -9.35 -2.75
CA TYR A 83 0.25 -10.28 -2.45
C TYR A 83 -0.11 -11.76 -2.72
N LYS A 84 -1.33 -12.20 -2.38
CA LYS A 84 -1.75 -13.62 -2.39
C LYS A 84 -2.59 -14.02 -3.61
N ILE A 85 -3.39 -13.10 -4.14
CA ILE A 85 -4.37 -13.38 -5.22
C ILE A 85 -3.84 -12.88 -6.57
N PHE A 86 -3.15 -11.73 -6.60
CA PHE A 86 -2.54 -11.17 -7.81
C PHE A 86 -1.07 -11.60 -8.00
N GLY A 87 -0.79 -12.89 -7.80
CA GLY A 87 0.55 -13.47 -7.99
C GLY A 87 1.18 -13.20 -9.37
N GLN A 88 2.34 -13.82 -9.61
CA GLN A 88 3.24 -13.58 -10.76
C GLN A 88 2.53 -13.36 -12.11
N GLU A 89 1.44 -14.08 -12.41
CA GLU A 89 0.64 -13.90 -13.63
C GLU A 89 0.04 -12.50 -13.82
N TRP A 90 -0.41 -11.84 -12.75
CA TRP A 90 -0.91 -10.47 -12.85
C TRP A 90 0.20 -9.46 -13.05
N GLU A 91 1.35 -9.68 -12.40
CA GLU A 91 2.53 -8.85 -12.60
C GLU A 91 3.02 -8.95 -14.05
N GLU A 92 3.07 -10.16 -14.61
CA GLU A 92 3.36 -10.40 -16.02
C GLU A 92 2.35 -9.71 -16.95
N ARG A 93 1.04 -9.82 -16.68
CA ARG A 93 0.01 -9.11 -17.48
C ARG A 93 0.16 -7.59 -17.42
N LYS A 94 0.47 -7.04 -16.25
CA LYS A 94 0.63 -5.60 -16.06
C LYS A 94 1.88 -5.09 -16.76
N LEU A 95 3.00 -5.80 -16.62
CA LEU A 95 4.25 -5.52 -17.29
C LEU A 95 4.06 -5.51 -18.81
N ARG A 96 3.42 -6.55 -19.35
CA ARG A 96 3.11 -6.66 -20.79
C ARG A 96 2.27 -5.50 -21.28
N SER A 97 1.27 -5.04 -20.50
CA SER A 97 0.45 -3.87 -20.87
C SER A 97 1.23 -2.55 -20.86
N ILE A 98 2.21 -2.39 -19.96
CA ILE A 98 3.04 -1.19 -19.86
C ILE A 98 4.07 -1.17 -21.00
N LEU A 99 4.70 -2.31 -21.29
CA LEU A 99 5.62 -2.50 -22.41
C LEU A 99 4.91 -2.21 -23.74
N GLU A 100 3.72 -2.76 -23.95
CA GLU A 100 2.94 -2.51 -25.17
C GLU A 100 2.55 -1.03 -25.33
N LYS A 101 2.17 -0.35 -24.25
CA LYS A 101 1.92 1.10 -24.27
C LYS A 101 3.17 1.91 -24.62
N LYS A 102 4.34 1.55 -24.07
CA LYS A 102 5.61 2.22 -24.39
C LYS A 102 6.01 1.99 -25.84
N TYR A 103 5.96 0.74 -26.31
CA TYR A 103 6.30 0.37 -27.68
C TYR A 103 5.40 1.08 -28.70
N LYS A 104 4.09 1.15 -28.41
CA LYS A 104 3.16 1.90 -29.24
C LYS A 104 3.50 3.39 -29.26
N LYS A 105 3.80 4.00 -28.12
CA LYS A 105 4.18 5.43 -28.04
C LYS A 105 5.47 5.73 -28.83
N GLN A 106 6.47 4.86 -28.75
CA GLN A 106 7.75 5.02 -29.43
C GLN A 106 7.65 4.83 -30.96
N LYS A 107 6.58 4.20 -31.47
CA LYS A 107 6.31 4.04 -32.91
C LYS A 107 5.62 5.27 -33.54
N TRP A 108 5.10 6.18 -32.72
CA TRP A 108 4.43 7.41 -33.16
C TRP A 108 5.29 8.67 -33.02
N GLU A 109 6.50 8.54 -32.46
CA GLU A 109 7.57 9.56 -32.47
C GLU A 109 8.62 9.16 -33.51
#